data_AF-A0A7X8MVS6-F1
#
_entry.id   AF-A0A7X8MVS6-F1
#
_cell.length_a   1.000
_cell.length_b   1.000
_cell.length_c   1.000
_cell.angle_alpha   90.00
_cell.angle_beta   90.00
_cell.angle_gamma   90.00
#
_symmetry.space_group_name_H-M   'P 1'
#
loop_
_entity.id
_entity.type
_entity.pdbx_description
1 polymer ?
#
loop_
_entity_poly.entity_id
_entity_poly.type
_entity_poly.pdbx_seq_one_letter_code
_entity_poly.pdbx_strand_id
1 'polypeptide(L)' 'GVELVDVPTPLEAAGKDNSLVGRIRQDQSVDDNKGLVLVVSGDNLRKGAALNTIQIAELLV' A
#
# COMPACT_ATOMS: atom_id res chain seq x y z
N GLY A 1 -1.04 -7.26 3.75
CA GLY A 1 -1.08 -6.29 4.87
C GLY A 1 -0.46 -4.99 4.43
N VAL A 2 0.12 -4.23 5.36
CA VAL A 2 0.83 -2.96 5.09
C VAL A 2 2.23 -3.03 5.69
N GLU A 3 3.22 -2.51 4.99
CA GLU A 3 4.61 -2.42 5.45
C GLU A 3 5.11 -0.99 5.29
N LEU A 4 5.62 -0.40 6.38
CA LEU A 4 6.19 0.94 6.39
C LEU A 4 7.64 0.89 5.92
N VAL A 5 7.96 1.65 4.88
CA VAL A 5 9.31 1.78 4.33
C VAL A 5 9.63 3.24 4.03
N ASP A 6 10.90 3.62 4.02
CA ASP A 6 11.29 5.01 3.78
C ASP A 6 10.95 5.45 2.35
N VAL A 7 11.28 4.61 1.36
CA VAL A 7 11.09 4.90 -0.08
C VAL A 7 10.44 3.69 -0.76
N PRO A 8 9.11 3.68 -0.92
CA PRO A 8 8.43 2.57 -1.59
C PRO A 8 8.78 2.53 -3.08
N THR A 9 9.20 1.38 -3.58
CA THR A 9 9.43 1.17 -5.02
C THR A 9 8.63 -0.02 -5.58
N PRO A 10 8.22 0.01 -6.86
CA PRO A 10 7.54 -1.12 -7.48
C PRO A 10 8.39 -2.39 -7.53
N LEU A 11 9.71 -2.25 -7.72
CA LEU A 11 10.64 -3.37 -7.77
C LEU A 11 10.67 -4.14 -6.45
N GLU A 12 10.67 -3.43 -5.32
CA GLU A 12 10.63 -4.06 -4.00
C GLU A 12 9.26 -4.62 -3.63
N ALA A 13 8.18 -4.09 -4.22
CA ALA A 13 6.82 -4.56 -4.00
C ALA A 13 6.48 -5.81 -4.83
N ALA A 14 7.08 -5.96 -6.02
CA ALA A 14 6.85 -7.10 -6.90
C ALA A 14 7.15 -8.43 -6.19
N GLY A 15 6.22 -9.38 -6.29
CA GLY A 15 6.29 -10.68 -5.63
C GLY A 15 5.89 -10.69 -4.15
N LYS A 16 5.65 -9.52 -3.52
CA LYS A 16 5.26 -9.41 -2.11
C LYS A 16 3.75 -9.19 -1.94
N ASP A 17 3.26 -9.52 -0.76
CA ASP A 17 1.82 -9.47 -0.42
C ASP A 17 1.40 -8.15 0.25
N ASN A 18 2.36 -7.42 0.82
CA ASN A 18 2.09 -6.18 1.54
C ASN A 18 2.11 -4.98 0.59
N SER A 19 1.23 -4.01 0.85
CA SER A 19 1.37 -2.67 0.29
C SER A 19 2.49 -1.94 1.03
N LEU A 20 3.51 -1.50 0.28
CA LEU A 20 4.59 -0.68 0.81
C LEU A 20 4.12 0.77 0.84
N VAL A 21 4.21 1.42 2.00
CA VAL A 21 3.83 2.83 2.19
C VAL A 21 4.98 3.61 2.80
N GLY A 22 5.17 4.85 2.35
CA GLY A 22 6.27 5.70 2.80
C GLY A 22 6.13 7.14 2.31
N ARG A 23 7.18 7.93 2.53
CA ARG A 23 7.21 9.36 2.17
C ARG A 23 6.02 10.16 2.73
N ILE A 24 5.53 9.76 3.90
CA ILE A 24 4.37 10.36 4.57
C ILE A 24 4.76 11.76 5.06
N ARG A 25 3.98 12.77 4.68
CA ARG A 25 4.20 14.17 5.07
C ARG A 25 2.89 14.94 5.13
N GLN A 26 2.89 16.02 5.89
CA GLN A 26 1.78 16.96 5.97
C GLN A 26 1.56 17.65 4.62
N ASP A 27 0.34 17.58 4.10
CA ASP A 27 -0.06 18.41 2.97
C ASP A 27 -0.28 19.84 3.46
N GLN A 28 0.48 20.79 2.89
CA GLN A 28 0.41 22.21 3.24
C GLN A 28 -0.74 22.93 2.51
N SER A 29 -1.40 22.28 1.55
CA SER A 29 -2.56 22.84 0.85
C SER A 29 -3.89 22.63 1.59
N VAL A 30 -3.86 21.87 2.69
CA VAL A 30 -5.04 21.54 3.50
C VAL A 30 -4.88 22.15 4.89
N ASP A 31 -5.85 22.98 5.28
CA ASP A 31 -5.87 23.65 6.57
C ASP A 31 -5.91 22.68 7.77
N ASP A 32 -5.60 23.22 8.95
CA ASP A 32 -5.69 22.53 10.26
C ASP A 32 -4.90 21.22 10.35
N ASN A 33 -3.82 21.07 9.59
CA ASN A 33 -3.04 19.84 9.50
C ASN A 33 -3.88 18.59 9.13
N LYS A 34 -4.97 18.76 8.36
CA LYS A 34 -5.87 17.64 8.01
C LYS A 34 -5.46 16.87 6.75
N GLY A 35 -4.48 17.35 5.98
CA GLY A 35 -4.05 16.72 4.73
C GLY A 35 -2.77 15.89 4.85
N LEU A 36 -2.68 14.79 4.12
CA LEU A 36 -1.47 13.96 4.04
C LEU A 36 -1.10 13.69 2.59
N VAL A 37 0.20 13.72 2.32
CA VAL A 37 0.78 13.16 1.09
C VAL A 37 1.59 11.93 1.47
N LEU A 38 1.36 10.84 0.77
CA LEU A 38 2.08 9.59 0.94
C LEU A 38 2.27 8.90 -0.43
N VAL A 39 3.24 8.00 -0.50
CA VAL A 39 3.50 7.18 -1.68
C VAL A 39 3.27 5.73 -1.33
N VAL A 40 2.65 4.98 -2.25
CA VAL A 40 2.37 3.55 -2.08
C VAL A 40 2.87 2.79 -3.31
N SER A 41 3.51 1.64 -3.09
CA SER A 41 3.83 0.65 -4.10
C SER A 41 3.25 -0.71 -3.71
N GLY A 42 2.76 -1.48 -4.69
CA GLY A 42 2.18 -2.80 -4.45
C GLY A 42 2.23 -3.66 -5.72
N ASP A 43 2.29 -4.98 -5.54
CA ASP A 43 2.17 -5.93 -6.65
C ASP A 43 0.71 -5.98 -7.15
N ASN A 44 0.52 -5.60 -8.41
CA ASN A 44 -0.77 -5.51 -9.06
C ASN A 44 -1.37 -6.87 -9.46
N LEU A 45 -0.54 -7.90 -9.66
CA LEU A 45 -1.01 -9.26 -9.99
C LEU A 45 -1.34 -10.05 -8.72
N ARG A 46 -0.63 -9.79 -7.61
CA ARG A 46 -0.89 -10.40 -6.30
C ARG A 46 -2.00 -9.65 -5.56
N LYS A 47 -1.66 -8.72 -4.66
CA LYS A 47 -2.66 -8.05 -3.82
C LYS A 47 -3.64 -7.21 -4.65
N GLY A 48 -3.23 -6.73 -5.82
CA GLY A 48 -4.12 -6.05 -6.77
C GLY A 48 -5.13 -6.96 -7.50
N ALA A 49 -4.95 -8.29 -7.47
CA ALA A 49 -5.84 -9.23 -8.14
C ALA A 49 -5.90 -10.60 -7.43
N ALA A 50 -4.96 -11.51 -7.71
CA ALA A 50 -5.07 -12.93 -7.36
C ALA A 50 -5.13 -13.17 -5.84
N LEU A 51 -4.23 -12.54 -5.08
CA LEU A 51 -4.15 -12.74 -3.63
C LEU A 51 -5.42 -12.22 -2.93
N ASN A 52 -5.98 -11.10 -3.40
CA ASN A 52 -7.18 -10.54 -2.79
C ASN A 52 -8.39 -11.49 -2.95
N THR A 53 -8.54 -12.11 -4.12
CA THR A 53 -9.59 -13.11 -4.35
C THR A 53 -9.44 -14.32 -3.42
N ILE A 54 -8.22 -14.83 -3.25
CA ILE A 54 -7.95 -15.96 -2.34
C ILE A 54 -8.27 -15.56 -0.89
N GLN A 55 -7.82 -14.40 -0.43
CA GLN A 55 -8.08 -13.92 0.92
C GLN A 55 -9.58 -13.74 1.20
N ILE A 56 -10.35 -13.28 0.22
CA ILE A 56 -11.82 -13.23 0.36
C ILE A 56 -12.38 -14.65 0.49
N ALA A 57 -11.94 -15.60 -0.34
CA ALA A 57 -12.39 -16.98 -0.24
C ALA A 57 -12.04 -17.62 1.12
N GLU A 58 -10.85 -17.36 1.66
CA GLU A 58 -10.41 -17.80 2.99
C GLU A 58 -11.29 -17.25 4.13
N LEU A 59 -11.88 -16.05 3.98
CA LEU A 59 -12.80 -15.49 4.97
C LEU A 59 -14.22 -16.08 4.91
N LEU A 60 -14.56 -16.80 3.84
CA LEU A 60 -15.88 -17.40 3.63
C LEU A 60 -15.96 -18.87 4.10
N VAL A 61 -14.82 -19.48 4.45
CA VAL A 61 -14.71 -20.89 4.89
C VAL A 61 -14.20 -20.96 6.32
#